data_AF-A0A7C5PKE5-F1
#
_entry.id   AF-A0A7C5PKE5-F1
#
_cell.length_a   1.000
_cell.length_b   1.000
_cell.length_c   1.000
_cell.angle_alpha   90.00
_cell.angle_beta   90.00
_cell.angle_gamma   90.00
#
_symmetry.space_group_name_H-M   'P 1'
#
loop_
_entity.id
_entity.type
_entity.pdbx_description
1 polymer ?
#
loop_
_entity_poly.entity_id
_entity_poly.type
_entity_poly.pdbx_seq_one_letter_code
_entity_poly.pdbx_strand_id
1 'polypeptide(L)'
;MNFIPVKEEERVVILNKLRETFREVIASSMGSSVCEVVEFYFRTNLGKDPYEELWDNPQAFFNILQRVFGSGTEIFVRLLVDGINRKYGLRYDAEALIKLMGDKNEESKTRFREILRRIFGSRNLEVK
;
A
#
# COMPACT_ATOMS: atom_id res chain seq x y z
N MET A 1 -11.25 2.63 -21.00
CA MET A 1 -11.56 2.89 -19.58
C MET A 1 -11.15 4.32 -19.28
N ASN A 2 -12.10 5.19 -18.89
CA ASN A 2 -11.81 6.60 -18.59
C ASN A 2 -11.34 6.70 -17.14
N PHE A 3 -10.08 7.12 -16.96
CA PHE A 3 -9.52 7.42 -15.64
C PHE A 3 -10.27 8.61 -15.04
N ILE A 4 -11.03 8.39 -13.97
CA ILE A 4 -11.66 9.47 -13.22
C ILE A 4 -10.59 10.03 -12.27
N PRO A 5 -10.11 11.27 -12.47
CA PRO A 5 -9.11 11.86 -11.60
C PRO A 5 -9.62 11.89 -10.16
N VAL A 6 -8.78 11.42 -9.25
CA VAL A 6 -9.05 11.45 -7.82
C VAL A 6 -8.95 12.89 -7.36
N LYS A 7 -9.99 13.39 -6.67
CA LYS A 7 -9.92 14.73 -6.06
C LYS A 7 -8.81 14.72 -5.02
N GLU A 8 -8.01 15.77 -4.93
CA GLU A 8 -6.87 15.83 -4.01
C GLU A 8 -7.26 15.52 -2.55
N GLU A 9 -8.45 15.96 -2.13
CA GLU A 9 -9.03 15.65 -0.81
C GLU A 9 -9.24 14.14 -0.58
N GLU A 10 -9.72 13.40 -1.60
CA GLU A 10 -9.91 11.94 -1.52
C GLU A 10 -8.55 11.23 -1.44
N ARG A 11 -7.56 11.71 -2.21
CA ARG A 11 -6.18 11.18 -2.19
C ARG A 11 -5.58 11.33 -0.79
N VAL A 12 -5.67 12.52 -0.18
CA VAL A 12 -5.14 12.77 1.17
C VAL A 12 -5.78 11.83 2.21
N VAL A 13 -7.10 11.63 2.17
CA VAL A 13 -7.79 10.70 3.08
C VAL A 13 -7.31 9.26 2.88
N ILE A 14 -7.16 8.82 1.64
CA ILE A 14 -6.67 7.46 1.33
C ILE A 14 -5.25 7.28 1.86
N LEU A 15 -4.36 8.23 1.59
CA LEU A 15 -2.95 8.15 2.01
C LEU A 15 -2.81 8.11 3.54
N ASN A 16 -3.61 8.90 4.27
CA ASN A 16 -3.59 8.87 5.73
C ASN A 16 -4.04 7.52 6.29
N LYS A 17 -5.16 6.97 5.80
CA LYS A 17 -5.64 5.64 6.24
C LYS A 17 -4.69 4.50 5.84
N LEU A 18 -4.07 4.61 4.66
CA LEU A 18 -3.05 3.66 4.21
C LEU A 18 -1.84 3.69 5.14
N ARG A 19 -1.36 4.87 5.52
CA ARG A 19 -0.26 5.05 6.48
C ARG A 19 -0.59 4.45 7.84
N GLU A 20 -1.75 4.77 8.40
CA GLU A 20 -2.22 4.23 9.69
C GLU A 20 -2.30 2.70 9.65
N THR A 21 -2.92 2.15 8.60
CA THR A 21 -3.08 0.71 8.43
C THR A 21 -1.75 0.00 8.27
N PHE A 22 -0.83 0.55 7.47
CA PHE A 22 0.51 0.00 7.31
C PHE A 22 1.21 -0.08 8.66
N ARG A 23 1.19 1.01 9.43
CA ARG A 23 1.82 1.08 10.76
C ARG A 23 1.24 0.04 11.71
N GLU A 24 -0.07 -0.03 11.80
CA GLU A 24 -0.74 -0.99 12.67
C GLU A 24 -0.40 -2.44 12.29
N VAL A 25 -0.49 -2.79 11.00
CA VAL A 25 -0.24 -4.16 10.53
C VAL A 25 1.21 -4.57 10.74
N ILE A 26 2.17 -3.71 10.45
CA ILE A 26 3.59 -4.03 10.65
C ILE A 26 3.90 -4.07 12.14
N ALA A 27 3.44 -3.09 12.94
CA ALA A 27 3.69 -3.07 14.37
C ALA A 27 3.08 -4.30 15.07
N SER A 28 1.87 -4.74 14.69
CA SER A 28 1.24 -5.92 15.27
C SER A 28 1.92 -7.23 14.88
N SER A 29 2.59 -7.28 13.73
CA SER A 29 3.15 -8.53 13.19
C SER A 29 4.65 -8.68 13.44
N MET A 30 5.39 -7.56 13.50
CA MET A 30 6.85 -7.56 13.58
C MET A 30 7.39 -6.65 14.70
N GLY A 31 6.51 -5.93 15.41
CA GLY A 31 6.89 -4.95 16.43
C GLY A 31 7.07 -3.53 15.88
N SER A 32 6.83 -2.53 16.73
CA SER A 32 6.87 -1.10 16.37
C SER A 32 8.23 -0.66 15.83
N SER A 33 9.34 -1.16 16.39
CA SER A 33 10.69 -0.82 15.93
C SER A 33 10.95 -1.23 14.48
N VAL A 34 10.39 -2.35 14.01
CA VAL A 34 10.52 -2.76 12.60
C VAL A 34 9.77 -1.78 11.69
N CYS A 35 8.58 -1.33 12.11
CA CYS A 35 7.83 -0.33 11.35
C CYS A 35 8.64 0.97 11.16
N GLU A 36 9.29 1.45 12.22
CA GLU A 36 10.13 2.65 12.17
C GLU A 36 11.33 2.49 11.23
N VAL A 37 11.99 1.33 11.28
CA VAL A 37 13.13 1.01 10.40
C VAL A 37 12.68 1.00 8.93
N VAL A 38 11.57 0.34 8.61
CA VAL A 38 11.05 0.27 7.24
C VAL A 38 10.71 1.66 6.71
N GLU A 39 10.00 2.47 7.49
CA GLU A 39 9.69 3.85 7.12
C GLU A 39 10.95 4.70 6.93
N PHE A 40 11.94 4.54 7.81
CA PHE A 40 13.21 5.25 7.70
C PHE A 40 13.94 4.88 6.40
N TYR A 41 14.02 3.59 6.06
CA TYR A 41 14.61 3.12 4.81
C TYR A 41 13.89 3.71 3.59
N PHE A 42 12.56 3.71 3.58
CA PHE A 42 11.80 4.32 2.49
C PHE A 42 12.09 5.80 2.32
N ARG A 43 12.00 6.59 3.40
CA ARG A 43 12.26 8.04 3.36
C ARG A 43 13.67 8.34 2.83
N THR A 44 14.65 7.54 3.25
CA THR A 44 16.06 7.72 2.86
C THR A 44 16.31 7.37 1.39
N ASN A 45 15.57 6.41 0.82
CA ASN A 45 15.81 5.91 -0.55
C ASN A 45 14.88 6.52 -1.61
N LEU A 46 13.72 7.06 -1.23
CA LEU A 46 12.75 7.67 -2.16
C LEU A 46 12.94 9.16 -2.36
N GLY A 47 13.49 9.87 -1.37
CA GLY A 47 13.52 11.34 -1.39
C GLY A 47 12.14 12.01 -1.32
N LYS A 48 11.07 11.23 -1.12
CA LYS A 48 9.68 11.68 -0.90
C LYS A 48 8.93 10.74 0.05
N ASP A 49 7.69 11.08 0.37
CA ASP A 49 6.85 10.26 1.26
C ASP A 49 6.58 8.87 0.64
N PRO A 50 6.76 7.78 1.41
CA PRO A 50 6.56 6.41 0.91
C PRO A 50 5.15 6.12 0.42
N TYR A 51 4.14 6.71 1.04
CA TYR A 51 2.74 6.45 0.72
C TYR A 51 2.32 7.23 -0.52
N GLU A 52 2.86 8.44 -0.71
CA GLU A 52 2.77 9.16 -1.98
C GLU A 52 3.42 8.36 -3.12
N GLU A 53 4.62 7.81 -2.91
CA GLU A 53 5.24 6.92 -3.92
C GLU A 53 4.42 5.66 -4.17
N LEU A 54 3.90 5.02 -3.13
CA LEU A 54 3.08 3.81 -3.28
C LEU A 54 1.83 4.10 -4.13
N TRP A 55 1.26 5.30 -4.01
CA TRP A 55 0.13 5.74 -4.82
C TRP A 55 0.51 6.07 -6.26
N ASP A 56 1.61 6.82 -6.47
CA ASP A 56 2.02 7.30 -7.79
C ASP A 56 2.74 6.22 -8.62
N ASN A 57 3.63 5.47 -7.98
CA ASN A 57 4.48 4.45 -8.58
C ASN A 57 4.69 3.27 -7.61
N PRO A 58 3.70 2.36 -7.49
CA PRO A 58 3.78 1.19 -6.60
C PRO A 58 5.00 0.31 -6.89
N GLN A 59 5.54 0.34 -8.12
CA GLN A 59 6.76 -0.38 -8.46
C GLN A 59 8.01 0.23 -7.82
N ALA A 60 8.14 1.55 -7.77
CA ALA A 60 9.26 2.18 -7.08
C ALA A 60 9.27 1.79 -5.59
N PHE A 61 8.09 1.77 -4.96
CA PHE A 61 7.92 1.27 -3.60
C PHE A 61 8.30 -0.21 -3.47
N PHE A 62 7.79 -1.08 -4.35
CA PHE A 62 8.10 -2.52 -4.34
C PHE A 62 9.59 -2.80 -4.54
N ASN A 63 10.26 -2.09 -5.45
CA ASN A 63 11.69 -2.21 -5.69
C ASN A 63 12.53 -1.84 -4.44
N ILE A 64 12.04 -0.91 -3.62
CA ILE A 64 12.72 -0.59 -2.36
C ILE A 64 12.52 -1.68 -1.33
N LEU A 65 11.32 -2.27 -1.24
CA LEU A 65 11.14 -3.47 -0.42
C LEU A 65 12.11 -4.57 -0.86
N GLN A 66 12.29 -4.78 -2.17
CA GLN A 66 13.27 -5.74 -2.71
C GLN A 66 14.70 -5.42 -2.30
N ARG A 67 15.08 -4.15 -2.22
CA ARG A 67 16.42 -3.75 -1.74
C ARG A 67 16.59 -3.97 -0.24
N VAL A 68 15.54 -3.78 0.55
CA VAL A 68 15.57 -3.90 2.02
C VAL A 68 15.48 -5.37 2.46
N PHE A 69 14.55 -6.12 1.88
CA PHE A 69 14.20 -7.47 2.32
C PHE A 69 14.68 -8.58 1.39
N GLY A 70 15.16 -8.26 0.19
CA GLY A 70 15.55 -9.26 -0.81
C GLY A 70 14.39 -10.22 -1.10
N SER A 71 14.64 -11.51 -0.93
CA SER A 71 13.64 -12.57 -1.07
C SER A 71 12.49 -12.49 -0.07
N GLY A 72 12.63 -11.74 1.03
CA GLY A 72 11.58 -11.51 2.03
C GLY A 72 10.49 -10.54 1.58
N THR A 73 10.63 -9.88 0.42
CA THR A 73 9.70 -8.86 -0.06
C THR A 73 8.28 -9.36 -0.26
N GLU A 74 8.13 -10.50 -0.92
CA GLU A 74 6.80 -11.09 -1.17
C GLU A 74 6.14 -11.50 0.14
N ILE A 75 6.91 -12.02 1.10
CA ILE A 75 6.42 -12.35 2.45
C ILE A 75 5.93 -11.08 3.16
N PHE A 76 6.68 -9.98 3.07
CA PHE A 76 6.29 -8.71 3.65
C PHE A 76 5.00 -8.17 3.04
N VAL A 77 4.84 -8.23 1.71
CA VAL A 77 3.61 -7.79 1.03
C VAL A 77 2.44 -8.72 1.39
N ARG A 78 2.63 -10.04 1.45
CA ARG A 78 1.59 -10.98 1.91
C ARG A 78 1.13 -10.64 3.32
N LEU A 79 2.06 -10.37 4.24
CA LEU A 79 1.74 -9.97 5.61
C LEU A 79 0.91 -8.69 5.66
N LEU A 80 1.24 -7.69 4.83
CA LEU A 80 0.45 -6.47 4.69
C LEU A 80 -0.96 -6.76 4.18
N VAL A 81 -1.10 -7.54 3.12
CA VAL A 81 -2.39 -7.88 2.52
C VAL A 81 -3.25 -8.68 3.49
N ASP A 82 -2.67 -9.65 4.20
CA ASP A 82 -3.37 -10.43 5.22
C ASP A 82 -3.81 -9.56 6.40
N GLY A 83 -2.97 -8.62 6.83
CA GLY A 83 -3.32 -7.65 7.87
C GLY A 83 -4.48 -6.75 7.45
N ILE A 84 -4.46 -6.22 6.23
CA ILE A 84 -5.55 -5.43 5.65
C ILE A 84 -6.83 -6.26 5.55
N ASN A 85 -6.74 -7.50 5.05
CA ASN A 85 -7.87 -8.41 4.93
C ASN A 85 -8.51 -8.68 6.29
N ARG A 86 -7.71 -8.95 7.33
CA ARG A 86 -8.21 -9.14 8.70
C ARG A 86 -8.85 -7.88 9.26
N LYS A 87 -8.21 -6.72 9.11
CA LYS A 87 -8.68 -5.45 9.68
C LYS A 87 -10.03 -5.01 9.10
N TYR A 88 -10.24 -5.22 7.80
CA TYR A 88 -11.40 -4.71 7.08
C TYR A 88 -12.39 -5.80 6.64
N GLY A 89 -12.17 -7.06 7.00
CA GLY A 89 -13.04 -8.18 6.59
C GLY A 89 -13.01 -8.45 5.07
N LEU A 90 -11.86 -8.24 4.43
CA LEU A 90 -11.67 -8.34 2.98
C LEU A 90 -11.03 -9.67 2.58
N ARG A 91 -10.98 -9.94 1.27
CA ARG A 91 -10.39 -11.17 0.69
C ARG A 91 -9.58 -10.86 -0.56
N TYR A 92 -8.68 -9.89 -0.48
CA TYR A 92 -7.75 -9.61 -1.55
C TYR A 92 -6.68 -10.70 -1.66
N ASP A 93 -6.35 -11.08 -2.90
CA ASP A 93 -5.27 -12.02 -3.21
C ASP A 93 -3.92 -11.29 -3.20
N ALA A 94 -3.04 -11.70 -2.28
CA ALA A 94 -1.72 -11.11 -2.15
C ALA A 94 -0.85 -11.28 -3.40
N GLU A 95 -0.95 -12.41 -4.11
CA GLU A 95 -0.17 -12.65 -5.34
C GLU A 95 -0.60 -11.71 -6.45
N ALA A 96 -1.91 -11.50 -6.58
CA ALA A 96 -2.44 -10.51 -7.51
C ALA A 96 -1.94 -9.09 -7.18
N LEU A 97 -1.89 -8.72 -5.90
CA LEU A 97 -1.37 -7.41 -5.49
C LEU A 97 0.14 -7.27 -5.73
N ILE A 98 0.93 -8.30 -5.40
CA ILE A 98 2.37 -8.35 -5.68
C ILE A 98 2.62 -8.14 -7.18
N LYS A 99 1.88 -8.85 -8.03
CA LYS A 99 1.99 -8.71 -9.48
C LYS A 99 1.66 -7.28 -9.95
N LEU A 100 0.60 -6.68 -9.41
CA LEU A 100 0.22 -5.30 -9.75
C LEU A 100 1.29 -4.28 -9.31
N MET A 101 1.90 -4.49 -8.15
CA MET A 101 2.97 -3.62 -7.65
C MET A 101 4.28 -3.81 -8.44
N GLY A 102 4.58 -5.03 -8.88
CA GLY A 102 5.80 -5.34 -9.62
C GLY A 102 5.79 -4.91 -11.09
N ASP A 103 4.62 -4.64 -11.68
CA ASP A 103 4.48 -4.30 -13.09
C ASP A 103 4.73 -2.81 -13.40
N LYS A 104 5.26 -2.52 -14.59
CA LYS A 104 5.54 -1.15 -15.07
C LYS A 104 4.36 -0.49 -15.76
N ASN A 105 3.39 -1.28 -16.21
CA ASN A 105 2.33 -0.74 -17.07
C ASN A 105 1.30 0.10 -16.29
N GLU A 106 0.73 1.09 -16.99
CA GLU A 106 -0.26 2.02 -16.42
C GLU A 106 -1.57 1.34 -16.03
N GLU A 107 -1.91 0.22 -16.64
CA GLU A 107 -3.10 -0.57 -16.27
C GLU A 107 -2.96 -1.13 -14.85
N SER A 108 -1.79 -1.67 -14.51
CA SER A 108 -1.51 -2.24 -13.18
C SER A 108 -1.51 -1.16 -12.11
N LYS A 109 -0.90 -0.01 -12.39
CA LYS A 109 -0.95 1.16 -11.49
C LYS A 109 -2.39 1.65 -11.28
N THR A 110 -3.19 1.70 -12.34
CA THR A 110 -4.60 2.11 -12.26
C THR A 110 -5.40 1.13 -11.42
N ARG A 111 -5.24 -0.17 -11.67
CA ARG A 111 -5.94 -1.22 -10.91
C ARG A 111 -5.51 -1.27 -9.44
N PHE A 112 -4.23 -1.04 -9.15
CA PHE A 112 -3.73 -0.91 -7.79
C PHE A 112 -4.39 0.28 -7.06
N ARG A 113 -4.45 1.46 -7.69
CA ARG A 113 -5.13 2.64 -7.14
C ARG A 113 -6.63 2.40 -6.93
N GLU A 114 -7.30 1.71 -7.83
CA GLU A 114 -8.72 1.33 -7.66
C GLU A 114 -8.93 0.44 -6.43
N ILE A 115 -8.02 -0.49 -6.16
CA ILE A 115 -8.05 -1.31 -4.95
C ILE A 115 -7.91 -0.43 -3.71
N LEU A 116 -6.90 0.46 -3.66
CA LEU A 116 -6.73 1.38 -2.53
C LEU A 116 -7.95 2.27 -2.31
N ARG A 117 -8.58 2.77 -3.39
CA ARG A 117 -9.83 3.54 -3.31
C ARG A 117 -10.99 2.74 -2.74
N ARG A 118 -11.12 1.46 -3.09
CA ARG A 118 -12.18 0.59 -2.53
C ARG A 118 -11.99 0.30 -1.05
N ILE A 119 -10.73 0.16 -0.61
CA ILE A 119 -10.40 -0.12 0.78
C ILE A 119 -10.53 1.15 1.64
N PHE A 120 -9.94 2.25 1.22
CA PHE A 120 -9.73 3.44 2.05
C PHE A 120 -10.58 4.65 1.66
N GLY A 121 -11.14 4.65 0.44
CA GLY A 121 -11.97 5.74 -0.05
C GLY A 121 -13.25 5.91 0.77
N SER A 122 -13.82 7.11 0.73
CA SER A 122 -14.93 7.54 1.59
C SER A 122 -16.30 6.90 1.28
N ARG A 123 -16.36 5.84 0.46
CA ARG A 123 -17.63 5.19 0.06
C ARG A 123 -18.10 4.04 0.97
N ASN A 124 -17.43 3.76 2.09
CA ASN A 124 -17.78 2.63 2.97
C ASN A 124 -17.88 2.98 4.48
N LEU A 125 -18.17 4.23 4.85
CA LEU A 125 -18.54 4.57 6.24
C LEU A 125 -20.01 5.00 6.41
N GLU A 126 -20.83 4.83 5.37
CA GLU A 126 -22.29 4.91 5.47
C GLU A 126 -22.90 3.59 5.01
N VAL A 127 -22.85 2.58 5.88
CA VAL A 127 -23.90 1.57 5.90
C VAL A 127 -24.47 1.61 7.31
N LYS A 128 -25.73 2.04 7.37
CA LYS A 128 -26.60 2.10 8.55
C LYS A 128 -26.63 0.80 9.33
#